data_AF-A0A0M8MWD6-F1
#
_entry.id   AF-A0A0M8MWD6-F1
#
_cell.length_a   1.000
_cell.length_b   1.000
_cell.length_c   1.000
_cell.angle_alpha   90.00
_cell.angle_beta   90.00
_cell.angle_gamma   90.00
#
_symmetry.space_group_name_H-M   'P 1'
#
loop_
_entity.id
_entity.type
_entity.pdbx_description
1 polymer ?
#
loop_
_entity_poly.entity_id
_entity_poly.type
_entity_poly.pdbx_seq_one_letter_code
_entity_poly.pdbx_strand_id
1 'polypeptide(L)'
;MTTMMRHGTPKPPQTPKATEADARRHMIPAGYSLKNWDPNEEPILLLGSVFDANSLGKWIYDWTVYCAGANTPIAEMAGELWLLLIKLSGKIKRAEEMIGRVRSAENRETIHDFLGGGERLTDKLRSLLKACEAPMLRAAAKKKSPGLGKHSGVEFVDTLFGRDRELAKTEKFMQSVRLFLLRFDANCEEILHNPGR
;
A
#
# COMPACT_ATOMS: atom_id res chain seq x y z
N MET A 1 10.26 51.49 -8.22
CA MET A 1 10.27 50.23 -8.99
C MET A 1 10.86 49.17 -8.09
N THR A 2 10.04 48.29 -7.50
CA THR A 2 10.51 47.20 -6.62
C THR A 2 10.09 45.88 -7.25
N THR A 3 11.06 45.13 -7.75
CA THR A 3 10.88 43.79 -8.32
C THR A 3 10.68 42.80 -7.18
N MET A 4 9.48 42.19 -7.09
CA MET A 4 9.26 41.03 -6.23
C MET A 4 9.90 39.79 -6.85
N MET A 5 10.87 39.21 -6.16
CA MET A 5 11.42 37.88 -6.48
C MET A 5 10.39 36.79 -6.13
N ARG A 6 9.87 36.11 -7.16
CA ARG A 6 9.05 34.90 -6.98
C ARG A 6 9.95 33.78 -6.46
N HIS A 7 9.73 33.40 -5.20
CA HIS A 7 10.33 32.19 -4.63
C HIS A 7 9.61 30.99 -5.24
N GLY A 8 10.27 30.25 -6.14
CA GLY A 8 9.77 28.98 -6.63
C GLY A 8 9.69 27.98 -5.48
N THR A 9 8.53 27.37 -5.27
CA THR A 9 8.36 26.27 -4.32
C THR A 9 9.36 25.16 -4.65
N PRO A 10 10.15 24.66 -3.68
CA PRO A 10 11.06 23.54 -3.93
C PRO A 10 10.27 22.36 -4.49
N LYS A 11 10.75 21.76 -5.59
CA LYS A 11 10.19 20.50 -6.08
C LYS A 11 10.34 19.47 -4.95
N PRO A 12 9.28 18.71 -4.63
CA PRO A 12 9.41 17.63 -3.66
C PRO A 12 10.55 16.68 -4.09
N PRO A 13 11.26 16.07 -3.13
CA PRO A 13 12.32 15.11 -3.44
C PRO A 13 11.78 14.07 -4.41
N GLN A 14 12.50 13.82 -5.50
CA GLN A 14 12.09 12.77 -6.44
C GLN A 14 12.29 11.42 -5.77
N THR A 15 11.22 10.63 -5.74
CA THR A 15 11.27 9.23 -5.33
C THR A 15 12.39 8.52 -6.11
N PRO A 16 13.29 7.78 -5.43
CA PRO A 16 14.32 7.01 -6.12
C PRO A 16 13.70 6.06 -7.14
N LYS A 17 14.31 5.95 -8.32
CA LYS A 17 13.82 5.02 -9.35
C LYS A 17 14.30 3.62 -9.03
N ALA A 18 13.37 2.69 -8.81
CA ALA A 18 13.69 1.29 -8.62
C ALA A 18 14.44 0.68 -9.82
N THR A 19 15.43 -0.15 -9.52
CA THR A 19 16.29 -0.82 -10.49
C THR A 19 16.12 -2.34 -10.44
N GLU A 20 16.62 -3.03 -11.47
CA GLU A 20 16.70 -4.50 -11.47
C GLU A 20 17.53 -5.06 -10.30
N ALA A 21 18.48 -4.29 -9.76
CA ALA A 21 19.24 -4.71 -8.59
C ALA A 21 18.37 -4.70 -7.33
N ASP A 22 17.50 -3.71 -7.18
CA ASP A 22 16.55 -3.62 -6.06
C ASP A 22 15.52 -4.76 -6.16
N ALA A 23 15.00 -5.02 -7.37
CA ALA A 23 14.10 -6.15 -7.62
C ALA A 23 14.71 -7.49 -7.20
N ARG A 24 16.00 -7.73 -7.50
CA ARG A 24 16.71 -8.94 -7.06
C ARG A 24 16.84 -9.05 -5.54
N ARG A 25 17.08 -7.94 -4.83
CA ARG A 25 17.17 -7.94 -3.36
C ARG A 25 15.86 -8.37 -2.71
N HIS A 26 14.74 -8.01 -3.32
CA HIS A 26 13.40 -8.38 -2.86
C HIS A 26 12.82 -9.62 -3.55
N MET A 27 13.65 -10.39 -4.28
CA MET A 27 13.23 -11.61 -4.99
C MET A 27 12.04 -11.41 -5.96
N ILE A 28 11.94 -10.22 -6.54
CA ILE A 28 10.89 -9.90 -7.52
C ILE A 28 11.20 -10.61 -8.84
N PRO A 29 10.22 -11.33 -9.45
CA PRO A 29 10.45 -12.01 -10.72
C PRO A 29 10.82 -11.06 -11.86
N ALA A 30 11.70 -11.53 -12.75
CA ALA A 30 12.10 -10.76 -13.94
C ALA A 30 10.90 -10.39 -14.82
N GLY A 31 10.95 -9.21 -15.43
CA GLY A 31 9.90 -8.70 -16.31
C GLY A 31 8.75 -7.96 -15.60
N TYR A 32 8.79 -7.87 -14.26
CA TYR A 32 7.86 -7.02 -13.52
C TYR A 32 8.17 -5.53 -13.74
N SER A 33 7.13 -4.72 -13.89
CA SER A 33 7.27 -3.27 -14.02
C SER A 33 7.54 -2.63 -12.66
N LEU A 34 8.71 -2.01 -12.52
CA LEU A 34 9.15 -1.34 -11.28
C LEU A 34 8.75 0.14 -11.20
N LYS A 35 7.98 0.65 -12.18
CA LYS A 35 7.73 2.09 -12.36
C LYS A 35 6.97 2.75 -11.22
N ASN A 36 6.21 1.98 -10.47
CA ASN A 36 5.34 2.46 -9.40
C ASN A 36 5.90 2.13 -8.02
N TRP A 37 7.17 1.73 -7.89
CA TRP A 37 7.73 1.29 -6.62
C TRP A 37 8.89 2.18 -6.19
N ASP A 38 8.80 2.74 -4.98
CA ASP A 38 9.96 3.27 -4.27
C ASP A 38 10.81 2.08 -3.76
N PRO A 39 12.08 1.94 -4.18
CA PRO A 39 12.94 0.82 -3.76
C PRO A 39 13.28 0.80 -2.26
N ASN A 40 12.93 1.85 -1.50
CA ASN A 40 13.07 1.88 -0.03
C ASN A 40 11.79 1.46 0.70
N GLU A 41 10.73 1.12 -0.03
CA GLU A 41 9.46 0.66 0.53
C GLU A 41 9.25 -0.83 0.22
N GLU A 42 8.45 -1.51 1.05
CA GLU A 42 8.17 -2.93 0.86
C GLU A 42 7.35 -3.16 -0.44
N PRO A 43 7.80 -4.05 -1.35
CA PRO A 43 7.14 -4.24 -2.64
C PRO A 43 5.83 -5.03 -2.52
N ILE A 44 4.82 -4.54 -3.22
CA ILE A 44 3.51 -5.17 -3.39
C ILE A 44 3.32 -5.52 -4.87
N LEU A 45 3.14 -6.81 -5.15
CA LEU A 45 3.05 -7.34 -6.50
C LEU A 45 1.59 -7.45 -6.94
N LEU A 46 1.29 -6.96 -8.13
CA LEU A 46 -0.02 -7.12 -8.77
C LEU A 46 0.15 -7.20 -10.30
N LEU A 47 -0.21 -8.34 -10.89
CA LEU A 47 -0.19 -8.58 -12.35
C LEU A 47 1.05 -8.03 -13.09
N GLY A 48 2.24 -8.45 -12.65
CA GLY A 48 3.47 -8.05 -13.33
C GLY A 48 3.85 -6.59 -13.11
N SER A 49 3.25 -5.90 -12.15
CA SER A 49 3.67 -4.58 -11.67
C SER A 49 4.03 -4.64 -10.19
N VAL A 50 4.99 -3.82 -9.80
CA VAL A 50 5.42 -3.63 -8.42
C VAL A 50 4.97 -2.25 -7.95
N PHE A 51 4.41 -2.21 -6.76
CA PHE A 51 3.95 -1.03 -6.08
C PHE A 51 4.57 -0.95 -4.69
N ASP A 52 4.54 0.23 -4.09
CA ASP A 52 4.58 0.41 -2.64
C ASP A 52 3.15 0.69 -2.14
N ALA A 53 2.97 0.78 -0.82
CA ALA A 53 1.65 1.00 -0.23
C ALA A 53 0.98 2.30 -0.70
N ASN A 54 1.76 3.36 -0.91
CA ASN A 54 1.24 4.65 -1.36
C ASN A 54 0.84 4.58 -2.84
N SER A 55 1.71 4.07 -3.71
CA SER A 55 1.43 4.00 -5.14
C SER A 55 0.32 3.00 -5.47
N LEU A 56 0.20 1.89 -4.74
CA LEU A 56 -0.92 0.96 -4.86
C LEU A 56 -2.22 1.63 -4.43
N GLY A 57 -2.26 2.24 -3.24
CA GLY A 57 -3.47 2.90 -2.74
C GLY A 57 -3.95 4.01 -3.68
N LYS A 58 -3.01 4.82 -4.20
CA LYS A 58 -3.32 5.82 -5.23
C LYS A 58 -3.88 5.18 -6.49
N TRP A 59 -3.27 4.10 -6.99
CA TRP A 59 -3.73 3.42 -8.19
C TRP A 59 -5.16 2.88 -8.02
N ILE A 60 -5.48 2.29 -6.87
CA ILE A 60 -6.84 1.82 -6.54
C ILE A 60 -7.82 3.00 -6.52
N TYR A 61 -7.46 4.11 -5.86
CA TYR A 61 -8.30 5.30 -5.80
C TYR A 61 -8.55 5.90 -7.19
N ASP A 62 -7.52 6.10 -7.99
CA ASP A 62 -7.61 6.67 -9.34
C ASP A 62 -8.55 5.83 -10.23
N TRP A 63 -8.44 4.50 -10.18
CA TRP A 63 -9.35 3.62 -10.93
C TRP A 63 -10.77 3.64 -10.39
N THR A 64 -10.95 3.77 -9.08
CA THR A 64 -12.29 3.86 -8.48
C THR A 64 -12.97 5.15 -8.90
N VAL A 65 -12.26 6.29 -8.86
CA VAL A 65 -12.73 7.58 -9.38
C VAL A 65 -13.03 7.50 -10.87
N TYR A 66 -12.19 6.81 -11.63
CA TYR A 66 -12.42 6.58 -13.05
C TYR A 66 -13.73 5.83 -13.33
N CYS A 67 -14.07 4.83 -12.51
CA CYS A 67 -15.24 3.98 -12.71
C CYS A 67 -16.54 4.60 -12.16
N ALA A 68 -16.50 5.19 -10.96
CA ALA A 68 -17.69 5.63 -10.23
C ALA A 68 -17.80 7.14 -10.07
N GLY A 69 -16.72 7.90 -10.29
CA GLY A 69 -16.65 9.33 -9.99
C GLY A 69 -16.23 9.63 -8.55
N ALA A 70 -15.61 10.80 -8.33
CA ALA A 70 -14.95 11.15 -7.07
C ALA A 70 -15.90 11.36 -5.88
N ASN A 71 -17.16 11.74 -6.14
CA ASN A 71 -18.15 12.07 -5.10
C ASN A 71 -19.08 10.90 -4.81
N THR A 72 -18.54 9.68 -4.76
CA THR A 72 -19.31 8.45 -4.52
C THR A 72 -18.84 7.74 -3.26
N PRO A 73 -19.72 7.00 -2.55
CA PRO A 73 -19.32 6.25 -1.35
C PRO A 73 -18.18 5.26 -1.58
N ILE A 74 -18.12 4.65 -2.77
CA ILE A 74 -17.04 3.73 -3.15
C ILE A 74 -15.70 4.46 -3.36
N ALA A 75 -15.71 5.69 -3.91
CA ALA A 75 -14.51 6.51 -4.03
C ALA A 75 -14.01 6.98 -2.65
N GLU A 76 -14.92 7.30 -1.73
CA GLU A 76 -14.58 7.59 -0.32
C GLU A 76 -13.93 6.38 0.35
N MET A 77 -14.52 5.19 0.19
CA MET A 77 -13.96 3.93 0.71
C MET A 77 -12.57 3.64 0.13
N ALA A 78 -12.36 3.85 -1.18
CA ALA A 78 -11.05 3.69 -1.80
C ALA A 78 -10.02 4.70 -1.29
N GLY A 79 -10.44 5.95 -1.05
CA GLY A 79 -9.59 6.98 -0.44
C GLY A 79 -9.20 6.62 0.99
N GLU A 80 -10.12 6.08 1.77
CA GLU A 80 -9.82 5.58 3.11
C GLU A 80 -8.87 4.38 3.07
N LEU A 81 -9.11 3.42 2.17
CA LEU A 81 -8.23 2.27 1.97
C LEU A 81 -6.79 2.72 1.67
N TRP A 82 -6.64 3.71 0.79
CA TRP A 82 -5.32 4.29 0.48
C TRP A 82 -4.63 4.84 1.73
N LEU A 83 -5.32 5.64 2.55
CA LEU A 83 -4.76 6.16 3.79
C LEU A 83 -4.41 5.05 4.80
N LEU A 84 -5.23 4.01 4.88
CA LEU A 84 -4.96 2.86 5.74
C LEU A 84 -3.70 2.10 5.31
N LEU A 85 -3.49 1.93 4.00
CA LEU A 85 -2.28 1.28 3.47
C LEU A 85 -1.01 2.07 3.81
N ILE A 86 -1.01 3.39 3.59
CA ILE A 86 0.13 4.27 3.93
C ILE A 86 0.44 4.19 5.42
N LYS A 87 -0.58 4.27 6.28
CA LYS A 87 -0.39 4.23 7.72
C LYS A 87 0.14 2.88 8.17
N LEU A 88 -0.41 1.78 7.67
CA LEU A 88 0.03 0.44 8.01
C LEU A 88 1.50 0.23 7.66
N SER A 89 1.90 0.52 6.42
CA SER A 89 3.29 0.35 5.98
C SER A 89 4.24 1.24 6.78
N GLY A 90 3.87 2.51 7.02
CA GLY A 90 4.69 3.43 7.79
C GLY A 90 4.92 2.99 9.24
N LYS A 91 3.90 2.42 9.91
CA LYS A 91 4.05 1.91 11.27
C LYS A 91 4.95 0.67 11.33
N ILE A 92 4.75 -0.28 10.40
CA ILE A 92 5.59 -1.49 10.31
C ILE A 92 7.05 -1.09 10.08
N LYS A 93 7.32 -0.30 9.04
CA LYS A 93 8.65 0.17 8.70
C LYS A 93 9.34 0.88 9.87
N ARG A 94 8.64 1.81 10.53
CA ARG A 94 9.19 2.51 11.70
C ARG A 94 9.53 1.54 12.85
N ALA A 95 8.69 0.55 13.11
CA ALA A 95 8.97 -0.45 14.13
C ALA A 95 10.20 -1.31 13.78
N GLU A 96 10.32 -1.75 12.53
CA GLU A 96 11.49 -2.52 12.04
C GLU A 96 12.79 -1.72 12.14
N GLU A 97 12.78 -0.44 11.78
CA GLU A 97 13.96 0.44 11.86
C GLU A 97 14.39 0.71 13.31
N MET A 98 13.45 0.71 14.25
CA MET A 98 13.70 1.14 15.63
C MET A 98 13.88 -0.02 16.62
N ILE A 99 13.41 -1.23 16.32
CA ILE A 99 13.43 -2.37 17.26
C ILE A 99 14.83 -2.66 17.82
N GLY A 100 15.87 -2.53 17.00
CA GLY A 100 17.27 -2.74 17.42
C GLY A 100 17.77 -1.72 18.46
N ARG A 101 17.07 -0.59 18.63
CA ARG A 101 17.37 0.44 19.63
C ARG A 101 16.62 0.23 20.94
N VAL A 102 15.58 -0.60 20.96
CA VAL A 102 14.71 -0.82 22.13
C VAL A 102 15.43 -1.70 23.14
N ARG A 103 15.68 -1.16 24.35
CA ARG A 103 16.48 -1.85 25.37
C ARG A 103 15.68 -2.87 26.19
N SER A 104 14.46 -2.52 26.59
CA SER A 104 13.60 -3.42 27.36
C SER A 104 13.22 -4.66 26.54
N ALA A 105 13.34 -5.84 27.14
CA ALA A 105 12.98 -7.11 26.50
C ALA A 105 11.46 -7.21 26.29
N GLU A 106 10.67 -6.82 27.29
CA GLU A 106 9.20 -6.78 27.23
C GLU A 106 8.69 -5.83 26.15
N ASN A 107 9.31 -4.65 26.04
CA ASN A 107 8.97 -3.68 25.00
C ASN A 107 9.31 -4.21 23.60
N ARG A 108 10.42 -4.95 23.46
CA ARG A 108 10.79 -5.60 22.20
C ARG A 108 9.80 -6.70 21.83
N GLU A 109 9.40 -7.54 22.78
CA GLU A 109 8.37 -8.57 22.58
C GLU A 109 7.06 -7.95 22.12
N THR A 110 6.61 -6.88 22.78
CA THR A 110 5.42 -6.11 22.39
C THR A 110 5.52 -5.65 20.93
N ILE A 111 6.63 -5.01 20.54
CA ILE A 111 6.79 -4.56 19.15
C ILE A 111 6.83 -5.75 18.17
N HIS A 112 7.49 -6.85 18.51
CA HIS A 112 7.52 -8.05 17.66
C HIS A 112 6.12 -8.64 17.44
N ASP A 113 5.26 -8.65 18.45
CA ASP A 113 3.86 -9.10 18.30
C ASP A 113 3.08 -8.22 17.32
N PHE A 114 3.31 -6.90 17.37
CA PHE A 114 2.72 -5.97 16.41
C PHE A 114 3.32 -6.11 15.00
N LEU A 115 4.63 -6.36 14.87
CA LEU A 115 5.23 -6.66 13.56
C LEU A 115 4.60 -7.91 12.95
N GLY A 116 4.46 -9.00 13.71
CA GLY A 116 3.75 -10.20 13.25
C GLY A 116 2.27 -9.94 12.96
N GLY A 117 1.63 -9.03 13.69
CA GLY A 117 0.27 -8.56 13.39
C GLY A 117 0.18 -7.81 12.07
N GLY A 118 1.17 -6.97 11.77
CA GLY A 118 1.31 -6.23 10.52
C GLY A 118 1.54 -7.16 9.34
N GLU A 119 2.44 -8.14 9.47
CA GLU A 119 2.69 -9.16 8.44
C GLU A 119 1.40 -9.92 8.07
N ARG A 120 0.62 -10.36 9.07
CA ARG A 120 -0.69 -11.00 8.83
C ARG A 120 -1.69 -10.10 8.11
N LEU A 121 -1.61 -8.78 8.27
CA LEU A 121 -2.44 -7.84 7.50
C LEU A 121 -1.93 -7.70 6.07
N THR A 122 -0.62 -7.62 5.87
CA THR A 122 0.01 -7.62 4.55
C THR A 122 -0.36 -8.89 3.76
N ASP A 123 -0.42 -10.05 4.41
CA ASP A 123 -0.89 -11.29 3.78
C ASP A 123 -2.36 -11.25 3.38
N LYS A 124 -3.23 -10.64 4.21
CA LYS A 124 -4.64 -10.43 3.84
C LYS A 124 -4.77 -9.50 2.63
N LEU A 125 -3.98 -8.44 2.56
CA LEU A 125 -3.91 -7.57 1.39
C LEU A 125 -3.47 -8.37 0.15
N ARG A 126 -2.40 -9.17 0.26
CA ARG A 126 -1.90 -10.03 -0.83
C ARG A 126 -2.98 -11.00 -1.31
N SER A 127 -3.76 -11.57 -0.39
CA SER A 127 -4.88 -12.45 -0.71
C SER A 127 -5.99 -11.75 -1.49
N LEU A 128 -6.37 -10.52 -1.08
CA LEU A 128 -7.34 -9.68 -1.80
C LEU A 128 -6.86 -9.35 -3.22
N LEU A 129 -5.60 -8.91 -3.36
CA LEU A 129 -5.00 -8.61 -4.65
C LEU A 129 -5.01 -9.85 -5.56
N LYS A 130 -4.64 -11.01 -5.00
CA LYS A 130 -4.65 -12.29 -5.74
C LYS A 130 -6.04 -12.67 -6.24
N ALA A 131 -7.09 -12.44 -5.44
CA ALA A 131 -8.47 -12.69 -5.84
C ALA A 131 -8.90 -11.80 -7.03
N CYS A 132 -8.30 -10.62 -7.19
CA CYS A 132 -8.56 -9.72 -8.31
C CYS A 132 -7.83 -10.12 -9.61
N GLU A 133 -6.69 -10.81 -9.51
CA GLU A 133 -5.83 -11.09 -10.67
C GLU A 133 -6.50 -11.93 -11.77
N ALA A 134 -7.17 -13.03 -11.41
CA ALA A 134 -7.77 -13.92 -12.40
C ALA A 134 -8.89 -13.26 -13.22
N PRO A 135 -9.85 -12.52 -12.60
CA PRO A 135 -10.81 -11.71 -13.35
C PRO A 135 -10.16 -10.68 -14.28
N MET A 136 -9.17 -9.95 -13.79
CA MET A 136 -8.46 -8.93 -14.59
C MET A 136 -7.77 -9.54 -15.82
N LEU A 137 -7.09 -10.69 -15.66
CA LEU A 137 -6.47 -11.38 -16.78
C LEU A 137 -7.50 -11.82 -17.83
N ARG A 138 -8.67 -12.30 -17.39
CA ARG A 138 -9.78 -12.65 -18.30
C ARG A 138 -10.31 -11.42 -19.03
N ALA A 139 -10.42 -10.28 -18.36
CA ALA A 139 -10.85 -9.02 -18.97
C ALA A 139 -9.84 -8.51 -20.01
N ALA A 140 -8.54 -8.58 -19.72
CA ALA A 140 -7.46 -8.20 -20.63
C ALA A 140 -7.42 -9.09 -21.89
N ALA A 141 -7.55 -10.41 -21.71
CA ALA A 141 -7.51 -11.38 -22.81
C ALA A 141 -8.65 -11.20 -23.83
N LYS A 142 -9.86 -10.85 -23.37
CA LYS A 142 -11.03 -10.64 -24.24
C LYS A 142 -10.87 -9.47 -25.23
N LYS A 143 -9.95 -8.54 -24.97
CA LYS A 143 -9.81 -7.29 -25.75
C LYS A 143 -8.41 -7.10 -26.38
N LYS A 144 -7.54 -8.12 -26.34
CA LYS A 144 -6.16 -8.10 -26.88
C LYS A 144 -5.31 -6.91 -26.38
N SER A 145 -5.53 -6.44 -25.15
CA SER A 145 -4.73 -5.36 -24.56
C SER A 145 -3.58 -5.94 -23.71
N PRO A 146 -2.31 -5.57 -23.96
CA PRO A 146 -1.20 -6.01 -23.12
C PRO A 146 -1.25 -5.33 -21.73
N GLY A 147 -1.15 -6.13 -20.65
CA GLY A 147 -0.93 -5.66 -19.27
C GLY A 147 -2.15 -5.09 -18.53
N LEU A 148 -1.88 -4.26 -17.51
CA LEU A 148 -2.85 -3.49 -16.72
C LEU A 148 -3.46 -2.34 -17.55
N GLY A 149 -4.13 -2.70 -18.64
CA GLY A 149 -4.89 -1.75 -19.46
C GLY A 149 -6.19 -1.31 -18.79
N LYS A 150 -6.92 -0.42 -19.45
CA LYS A 150 -8.19 0.14 -18.96
C LYS A 150 -9.19 -0.91 -18.47
N HIS A 151 -9.32 -2.02 -19.18
CA HIS A 151 -10.26 -3.09 -18.81
C HIS A 151 -9.84 -3.83 -17.54
N SER A 152 -8.53 -4.02 -17.33
CA SER A 152 -7.99 -4.63 -16.13
C SER A 152 -8.23 -3.74 -14.91
N GLY A 153 -8.06 -2.42 -15.07
CA GLY A 153 -8.33 -1.45 -14.00
C GLY A 153 -9.81 -1.42 -13.58
N VAL A 154 -10.73 -1.38 -14.55
CA VAL A 154 -12.18 -1.44 -14.28
C VAL A 154 -12.56 -2.75 -13.59
N GLU A 155 -12.10 -3.88 -14.13
CA GLU A 155 -12.40 -5.20 -13.56
C GLU A 155 -11.83 -5.37 -12.14
N PHE A 156 -10.67 -4.75 -11.84
CA PHE A 156 -10.13 -4.75 -10.49
C PHE A 156 -11.08 -4.06 -9.51
N VAL A 157 -11.57 -2.86 -9.85
CA VAL A 157 -12.52 -2.09 -9.00
C VAL A 157 -13.80 -2.89 -8.81
N ASP A 158 -14.35 -3.43 -9.89
CA ASP A 158 -15.56 -4.26 -9.85
C ASP A 158 -15.36 -5.51 -8.99
N THR A 159 -14.15 -6.08 -8.95
CA THR A 159 -13.84 -7.25 -8.11
C THR A 159 -13.68 -6.86 -6.65
N LEU A 160 -12.85 -5.87 -6.37
CA LEU A 160 -12.44 -5.48 -5.02
C LEU A 160 -13.62 -4.92 -4.21
N PHE A 161 -14.49 -4.16 -4.86
CA PHE A 161 -15.62 -3.47 -4.23
C PHE A 161 -16.99 -4.00 -4.68
N GLY A 162 -17.02 -5.05 -5.51
CA GLY A 162 -18.27 -5.69 -5.91
C GLY A 162 -18.95 -6.37 -4.71
N ARG A 163 -20.23 -6.06 -4.49
CA ARG A 163 -21.03 -6.56 -3.36
C ARG A 163 -21.02 -8.09 -3.26
N ASP A 164 -21.18 -8.77 -4.38
CA ASP A 164 -21.18 -10.24 -4.48
C ASP A 164 -19.78 -10.82 -4.79
N ARG A 165 -18.73 -10.01 -4.59
CA ARG A 165 -17.33 -10.35 -4.87
C ARG A 165 -16.49 -10.18 -3.61
N GLU A 166 -15.48 -9.31 -3.63
CA GLU A 166 -14.53 -9.19 -2.52
C GLU A 166 -14.88 -8.08 -1.52
N LEU A 167 -15.98 -7.32 -1.71
CA LEU A 167 -16.34 -6.17 -0.86
C LEU A 167 -16.31 -6.50 0.64
N ALA A 168 -16.98 -7.57 1.07
CA ALA A 168 -17.03 -7.95 2.50
C ALA A 168 -15.64 -8.27 3.08
N LYS A 169 -14.73 -8.83 2.27
CA LYS A 169 -13.35 -9.11 2.69
C LYS A 169 -12.53 -7.82 2.70
N THR A 170 -12.75 -6.92 1.75
CA THR A 170 -12.13 -5.58 1.71
C THR A 170 -12.50 -4.78 2.96
N GLU A 171 -13.79 -4.72 3.32
CA GLU A 171 -14.26 -4.03 4.54
C GLU A 171 -13.67 -4.66 5.81
N LYS A 172 -13.66 -5.99 5.88
CA LYS A 172 -13.05 -6.72 7.01
C LYS A 172 -11.54 -6.47 7.13
N PHE A 173 -10.84 -6.39 6.00
CA PHE A 173 -9.43 -6.01 5.97
C PHE A 173 -9.25 -4.58 6.50
N MET A 174 -9.98 -3.60 5.96
CA MET A 174 -9.92 -2.21 6.39
C MET A 174 -10.19 -2.08 7.90
N GLN A 175 -11.21 -2.78 8.41
CA GLN A 175 -11.51 -2.78 9.84
C GLN A 175 -10.39 -3.40 10.69
N SER A 176 -9.76 -4.46 10.19
CA SER A 176 -8.60 -5.08 10.87
C SER A 176 -7.41 -4.12 10.92
N VAL A 177 -7.17 -3.36 9.84
CA VAL A 177 -6.10 -2.35 9.79
C VAL A 177 -6.41 -1.20 10.76
N ARG A 178 -7.66 -0.69 10.80
CA ARG A 178 -8.05 0.35 11.77
C ARG A 178 -7.79 -0.08 13.21
N LEU A 179 -8.19 -1.29 13.57
CA LEU A 179 -7.96 -1.83 14.92
C LEU A 179 -6.47 -2.00 15.22
N PHE A 180 -5.70 -2.48 14.24
CA PHE A 180 -4.25 -2.59 14.37
C PHE A 180 -3.61 -1.23 14.63
N LEU A 181 -3.92 -0.22 13.82
CA LEU A 181 -3.35 1.13 13.96
C LEU A 181 -3.67 1.73 15.33
N LEU A 182 -4.93 1.63 15.78
CA LEU A 182 -5.33 2.09 17.12
C LEU A 182 -4.51 1.43 18.23
N ARG A 183 -4.35 0.10 18.16
CA ARG A 183 -3.59 -0.65 19.16
C ARG A 183 -2.10 -0.37 19.07
N PHE A 184 -1.56 -0.23 17.88
CA PHE A 184 -0.16 0.11 17.67
C PHE A 184 0.14 1.48 18.27
N ASP A 185 -0.73 2.47 18.04
CA ASP A 185 -0.57 3.81 18.62
C ASP A 185 -0.59 3.75 20.15
N ALA A 186 -1.48 2.96 20.75
CA ALA A 186 -1.60 2.84 22.19
C ALA A 186 -0.43 2.09 22.87
N ASN A 187 0.21 1.14 22.17
CA ASN A 187 1.17 0.22 22.78
C ASN A 187 2.61 0.42 22.31
N CYS A 188 2.82 0.97 21.10
CA CYS A 188 4.15 1.04 20.50
C CYS A 188 4.69 2.47 20.35
N GLU A 189 3.86 3.50 20.22
CA GLU A 189 4.36 4.86 19.90
C GLU A 189 5.30 5.42 20.98
N GLU A 190 4.97 5.25 22.26
CA GLU A 190 5.84 5.73 23.34
C GLU A 190 7.18 4.98 23.36
N ILE A 191 7.14 3.65 23.16
CA ILE A 191 8.34 2.80 23.09
C ILE A 191 9.23 3.24 21.92
N LEU A 192 8.64 3.45 20.75
CA LEU A 192 9.37 3.84 19.53
C LEU A 192 9.88 5.28 19.61
N HIS A 193 9.23 6.16 20.39
CA HIS A 193 9.72 7.50 20.67
C HIS A 193 10.88 7.50 21.67
N ASN A 194 10.83 6.62 22.67
CA ASN A 194 11.80 6.57 23.77
C ASN A 194 12.45 5.18 23.92
N PRO A 195 13.15 4.66 22.88
CA PRO A 195 13.62 3.26 22.84
C PRO A 195 14.66 2.90 23.93
N GLY A 196 15.28 3.92 24.54
CA GLY A 196 16.26 3.73 25.61
C GLY A 196 15.67 3.61 27.02
N ARG A 197 14.38 3.90 27.20
CA ARG A 197 13.64 3.66 28.45
C ARG A 197 13.05 2.25 28.43
#